data_AF-A0A356QKF8-F1
#
_entry.id   AF-A0A356QKF8-F1
#
_cell.length_a   1.000
_cell.length_b   1.000
_cell.length_c   1.000
_cell.angle_alpha   90.00
_cell.angle_beta   90.00
_cell.angle_gamma   90.00
#
_symmetry.space_group_name_H-M   'P 1'
#
loop_
_entity.id
_entity.type
_entity.pdbx_description
1 polymer ?
#
loop_
_entity_poly.entity_id
_entity_poly.type
_entity_poly.pdbx_seq_one_letter_code
_entity_poly.pdbx_strand_id
1 'polypeptide(L)'
;GGAVAYQAALSFPQPLGGLLAMSTYFATADSIEPAEANRQVPIEVHHGNFDPIVPETLGRSGVERLKAMGYSVNYRQYPMAHALCPQQVNDIGKWLSERLG
;
A
#
# COMPACT_ATOMS: atom_id res chain seq x y z
N GLY A 1 8.89 -7.52 0.29
CA GLY A 1 7.55 -7.69 -0.28
C GLY A 1 6.97 -6.36 -0.70
N GLY A 2 6.36 -5.61 0.22
CA GLY A 2 5.62 -4.38 -0.09
C GLY A 2 6.37 -3.32 -0.90
N ALA A 3 7.64 -3.03 -0.60
CA ALA A 3 8.46 -2.09 -1.38
C ALA A 3 8.57 -2.48 -2.87
N VAL A 4 8.69 -3.78 -3.17
CA VAL A 4 8.70 -4.29 -4.56
C VAL A 4 7.29 -4.24 -5.16
N ALA A 5 6.24 -4.50 -4.36
CA ALA A 5 4.86 -4.40 -4.81
C ALA A 5 4.48 -2.96 -5.20
N TYR A 6 4.98 -1.93 -4.51
CA TYR A 6 4.84 -0.54 -4.94
C TYR A 6 5.42 -0.32 -6.33
N GLN A 7 6.69 -0.70 -6.54
CA GLN A 7 7.35 -0.55 -7.84
C GLN A 7 6.58 -1.29 -8.92
N ALA A 8 6.30 -2.58 -8.70
CA ALA A 8 5.62 -3.43 -9.66
C ALA A 8 4.24 -2.88 -10.01
N ALA A 9 3.39 -2.62 -9.01
CA ALA A 9 2.00 -2.22 -9.28
C ALA A 9 1.89 -0.88 -10.00
N LEU A 10 2.76 0.08 -9.66
CA LEU A 10 2.67 1.43 -10.21
C LEU A 10 3.36 1.56 -11.57
N SER A 11 4.38 0.75 -11.87
CA SER A 11 5.10 0.80 -13.16
C SER A 11 4.70 -0.30 -14.15
N PHE A 12 3.78 -1.21 -13.80
CA PHE A 12 3.35 -2.27 -14.71
C PHE A 12 2.56 -1.69 -15.89
N PRO A 13 2.84 -2.07 -17.15
CA PRO A 13 2.23 -1.43 -18.32
C PRO A 13 0.78 -1.86 -18.59
N GLN A 14 0.23 -2.81 -17.83
CA GLN A 14 -1.14 -3.27 -17.97
C GLN A 14 -1.95 -2.97 -16.69
N PRO A 15 -3.28 -2.79 -16.80
CA PRO A 15 -4.12 -2.54 -15.63
C PRO A 15 -4.04 -3.68 -14.62
N LEU A 16 -3.95 -3.34 -13.34
CA LEU A 16 -3.98 -4.26 -12.21
C LEU A 16 -5.23 -4.04 -11.35
N GLY A 17 -5.64 -5.09 -10.63
CA GLY A 17 -6.82 -5.04 -9.75
C GLY A 17 -6.62 -4.23 -8.47
N GLY A 18 -5.38 -4.01 -8.03
CA GLY A 18 -5.09 -3.21 -6.83
C GLY A 18 -3.68 -3.41 -6.28
N LEU A 19 -3.28 -2.50 -5.39
CA LEU A 19 -2.07 -2.59 -4.56
C LEU A 19 -2.48 -2.61 -3.08
N LEU A 20 -2.20 -3.71 -2.41
CA LEU A 20 -2.32 -3.84 -0.96
C LEU A 20 -0.92 -3.94 -0.34
N ALA A 21 -0.49 -2.87 0.34
CA ALA A 21 0.82 -2.78 0.97
C ALA A 21 0.70 -2.89 2.50
N MET A 22 1.49 -3.75 3.13
CA MET A 22 1.42 -4.00 4.58
C MET A 22 2.80 -3.85 5.22
N SER A 23 2.87 -3.08 6.31
CA SER A 23 4.07 -2.87 7.15
C SER A 23 5.32 -2.64 6.30
N THR A 24 5.23 -1.68 5.38
CA THR A 24 6.25 -1.44 4.37
C THR A 24 6.38 0.04 4.05
N TYR A 25 7.26 0.38 3.11
CA TYR A 25 7.58 1.75 2.72
C TYR A 25 7.73 1.86 1.21
N PHE A 26 7.58 3.06 0.67
CA PHE A 26 7.65 3.32 -0.77
C PHE A 26 9.09 3.69 -1.18
N ALA A 27 9.92 2.67 -1.39
CA ALA A 27 11.36 2.82 -1.59
C ALA A 27 11.76 3.65 -2.84
N THR A 28 10.96 3.59 -3.90
CA THR A 28 11.27 4.20 -5.20
C THR A 28 10.44 5.45 -5.49
N ALA A 29 9.83 6.07 -4.46
CA ALA A 29 8.93 7.21 -4.66
C ALA A 29 9.57 8.38 -5.43
N ASP A 30 10.87 8.60 -5.30
CA ASP A 30 11.58 9.70 -5.96
C ASP A 30 12.08 9.36 -7.38
N SER A 31 12.06 8.08 -7.78
CA SER A 31 12.64 7.61 -9.05
C SER A 31 11.68 6.78 -9.90
N ILE A 32 10.48 6.50 -9.40
CA ILE A 32 9.51 5.67 -10.11
C ILE A 32 8.91 6.43 -11.30
N GLU A 33 8.77 5.73 -12.41
CA GLU A 33 7.99 6.16 -13.56
C GLU A 33 6.66 5.40 -13.57
N PRO A 34 5.55 6.01 -13.15
CA PRO A 34 4.28 5.30 -13.09
C PRO A 34 3.70 5.08 -14.48
N ALA A 35 3.17 3.88 -14.72
CA ALA A 35 2.48 3.54 -15.94
C ALA A 35 1.06 4.14 -15.95
N GLU A 36 0.68 4.72 -17.08
CA GLU A 36 -0.65 5.34 -17.23
C GLU A 36 -1.79 4.33 -16.98
N ALA A 37 -1.58 3.07 -17.36
CA ALA A 37 -2.52 1.96 -17.15
C ALA A 37 -2.93 1.74 -15.68
N ASN A 38 -2.12 2.21 -14.72
CA ASN A 38 -2.36 2.03 -13.29
C ASN A 38 -2.62 3.35 -12.55
N ARG A 39 -2.84 4.49 -13.22
CA ARG A 39 -3.11 5.78 -12.56
C ARG A 39 -4.29 5.78 -11.58
N GLN A 40 -5.25 4.90 -11.81
CA GLN A 40 -6.45 4.75 -10.99
C GLN A 40 -6.47 3.42 -10.21
N VAL A 41 -5.33 2.72 -10.13
CA VAL A 41 -5.24 1.45 -9.41
C VAL A 41 -5.71 1.65 -7.96
N PRO A 42 -6.63 0.82 -7.44
CA PRO A 42 -7.03 0.91 -6.04
C PRO A 42 -5.84 0.62 -5.12
N ILE A 43 -5.53 1.53 -4.19
CA ILE A 43 -4.41 1.35 -3.25
C ILE A 43 -4.93 1.30 -1.82
N GLU A 44 -4.50 0.28 -1.07
CA GLU A 44 -4.67 0.22 0.38
C GLU A 44 -3.34 -0.07 1.07
N VAL A 45 -3.09 0.67 2.16
CA VAL A 45 -1.87 0.56 2.95
C VAL A 45 -2.24 0.29 4.40
N HIS A 46 -1.69 -0.79 4.97
CA HIS A 46 -1.90 -1.22 6.36
C HIS A 46 -0.58 -1.14 7.13
N HIS A 47 -0.61 -0.67 8.38
CA HIS A 47 0.61 -0.59 9.21
C HIS A 47 0.34 -0.84 10.70
N GLY A 48 1.32 -1.39 11.41
CA GLY A 48 1.32 -1.43 12.87
C GLY A 48 1.86 -0.12 13.45
N ASN A 49 1.11 0.56 14.33
CA ASN A 49 1.58 1.82 14.92
C ASN A 49 2.69 1.65 15.98
N PHE A 50 3.03 0.41 16.34
CA PHE A 50 4.15 0.07 17.22
C PHE A 50 5.25 -0.70 16.48
N ASP A 51 5.31 -0.62 15.15
CA ASP A 51 6.29 -1.35 14.33
C ASP A 51 7.73 -0.84 14.57
N PRO A 52 8.62 -1.66 15.17
CA PRO A 52 10.00 -1.25 15.43
C PRO A 52 10.93 -1.55 14.26
N ILE A 53 10.48 -2.27 13.23
CA ILE A 53 11.30 -2.74 12.11
C ILE A 53 11.15 -1.78 10.92
N VAL A 54 9.92 -1.45 10.56
CA VAL A 54 9.60 -0.40 9.58
C VAL A 54 8.74 0.62 10.31
N PRO A 55 9.32 1.71 10.83
CA PRO A 55 8.57 2.72 11.56
C PRO A 55 7.35 3.19 10.76
N GLU A 56 6.20 3.33 11.44
CA GLU A 56 4.93 3.75 10.84
C GLU A 56 5.07 5.04 10.01
N THR A 57 5.97 5.95 10.43
CA THR A 57 6.29 7.19 9.72
C THR A 57 6.72 6.96 8.27
N LEU A 58 7.41 5.86 7.96
CA LEU A 58 7.79 5.51 6.59
C LEU A 58 6.59 5.05 5.77
N GLY A 59 5.68 4.27 6.39
CA GLY A 59 4.41 3.88 5.77
C GLY A 59 3.55 5.10 5.45
N ARG A 60 3.41 6.02 6.42
CA ARG A 60 2.70 7.30 6.24
C ARG A 60 3.35 8.18 5.17
N SER A 61 4.68 8.28 5.16
CA SER A 61 5.41 9.02 4.13
C SER A 61 5.10 8.48 2.73
N GLY A 62 5.08 7.15 2.57
CA GLY A 62 4.70 6.49 1.31
C GLY A 62 3.28 6.84 0.87
N VAL A 63 2.31 6.85 1.79
CA VAL A 63 0.92 7.28 1.51
C VAL A 63 0.86 8.73 1.05
N GLU A 64 1.59 9.64 1.71
CA GLU A 64 1.63 11.04 1.30
C GLU A 64 2.28 11.22 -0.07
N ARG A 65 3.30 10.40 -0.43
CA ARG A 65 3.86 10.40 -1.79
C ARG A 65 2.87 9.90 -2.83
N LEU A 66 2.12 8.84 -2.55
CA LEU A 66 1.04 8.36 -3.43
C LEU A 66 -0.02 9.44 -3.68
N LYS A 67 -0.48 10.11 -2.61
CA LYS A 67 -1.45 11.22 -2.75
C LYS A 67 -0.88 12.38 -3.57
N ALA A 68 0.37 12.76 -3.34
CA ALA A 68 1.04 13.80 -4.10
C ALA A 68 1.17 13.45 -5.60
N MET A 69 1.28 12.16 -5.94
CA MET A 69 1.27 11.65 -7.30
C MET A 69 -0.13 11.51 -7.92
N GLY A 70 -1.19 11.84 -7.17
CA GLY A 70 -2.58 11.82 -7.64
C GLY A 70 -3.33 10.50 -7.41
N TYR A 71 -2.76 9.55 -6.66
CA TYR A 71 -3.43 8.29 -6.36
C TYR A 71 -4.46 8.43 -5.24
N SER A 72 -5.58 7.72 -5.38
CA SER A 72 -6.50 7.46 -4.27
C SER A 72 -5.98 6.30 -3.44
N VAL A 73 -5.71 6.56 -2.16
CA VAL A 73 -5.12 5.59 -1.23
C VAL A 73 -5.89 5.58 0.08
N ASN A 74 -6.28 4.38 0.53
CA ASN A 74 -6.77 4.17 1.88
C ASN A 74 -5.60 3.77 2.81
N TYR A 75 -5.56 4.35 4.01
CA TYR A 75 -4.56 4.01 5.03
C TYR A 75 -5.24 3.50 6.29
N ARG A 76 -4.84 2.32 6.76
CA ARG A 76 -5.29 1.74 8.02
C ARG A 76 -4.10 1.46 8.94
N GLN A 77 -4.30 1.71 10.23
CA GLN A 77 -3.31 1.41 11.25
C GLN A 77 -3.93 0.49 12.31
N TYR A 78 -3.09 -0.34 12.92
CA TYR A 78 -3.51 -1.29 13.94
C TYR A 78 -2.58 -1.21 15.16
N PRO A 79 -3.10 -1.42 16.39
CA PRO A 79 -2.31 -1.42 17.62
C PRO A 79 -1.45 -2.69 17.71
N MET A 80 -0.40 -2.76 16.90
CA MET A 80 0.51 -3.90 16.78
C MET A 80 1.90 -3.48 16.31
N ALA A 81 2.88 -4.35 16.52
CA ALA A 81 4.25 -4.21 16.00
C ALA A 81 4.34 -4.62 14.51
N HIS A 82 5.50 -5.15 14.09
CA HIS A 82 5.69 -5.72 12.75
C HIS A 82 5.02 -7.10 12.61
N ALA A 83 3.69 -7.12 12.55
CA ALA A 83 2.89 -8.36 12.57
C ALA A 83 1.60 -8.24 11.73
N LEU A 84 0.79 -9.29 11.74
CA LEU A 84 -0.55 -9.36 11.16
C LEU A 84 -1.56 -9.69 12.29
N CYS A 85 -2.66 -8.94 12.39
CA CYS A 85 -3.67 -9.16 13.42
C CYS A 85 -5.04 -9.58 12.84
N PRO A 86 -5.95 -10.20 13.64
CA PRO A 86 -7.25 -10.65 13.14
C PRO A 86 -8.11 -9.54 12.52
N GLN A 87 -8.06 -8.33 13.08
CA GLN A 87 -8.78 -7.18 12.51
C GLN A 87 -8.25 -6.84 11.11
N GLN A 88 -6.93 -6.83 10.93
CA GLN A 88 -6.30 -6.59 9.64
C GLN A 88 -6.68 -7.68 8.63
N VAL A 89 -6.69 -8.96 9.03
CA VAL A 89 -7.12 -10.06 8.15
C VAL A 89 -8.56 -9.86 7.65
N ASN A 90 -9.48 -9.43 8.51
CA ASN A 90 -10.85 -9.14 8.11
C ASN A 90 -10.94 -7.98 7.12
N ASP A 91 -10.15 -6.91 7.33
CA ASP A 91 -10.12 -5.76 6.43
C ASP A 91 -9.51 -6.11 5.07
N ILE A 92 -8.47 -6.96 5.04
CA ILE A 92 -7.91 -7.52 3.80
C ILE A 92 -8.98 -8.33 3.05
N GLY A 93 -9.72 -9.19 3.76
CA GLY A 93 -10.80 -9.99 3.17
C GLY A 93 -11.86 -9.11 2.50
N LYS A 94 -12.32 -8.07 3.18
CA LYS A 94 -13.27 -7.09 2.61
C LYS A 94 -12.70 -6.41 1.37
N TRP A 95 -11.46 -5.92 1.45
CA TRP A 95 -10.83 -5.24 0.32
C TRP A 95 -10.67 -6.15 -0.89
N LEU A 96 -10.33 -7.43 -0.71
CA LEU A 96 -10.27 -8.39 -1.81
C LEU A 96 -11.66 -8.68 -2.39
N SER A 97 -12.67 -8.87 -1.54
CA SER A 97 -14.06 -9.11 -1.99
C SER A 97 -14.63 -7.94 -2.80
N GLU A 98 -14.30 -6.69 -2.46
CA GLU A 98 -14.72 -5.51 -3.23
C GLU A 98 -14.10 -5.42 -4.63
N ARG A 99 -13.06 -6.21 -4.94
CA ARG A 99 -12.27 -6.15 -6.18
C ARG A 99 -12.46 -7.37 -7.06
N LEU A 100 -12.75 -8.51 -6.44
CA LEU A 100 -12.87 -9.81 -7.10
C LEU A 100 -14.31 -10.35 -7.09
N GLY A 101 -15.22 -9.73 -6.34
CA GLY A 101 -16.63 -10.08 -6.26
C GLY A 101 -17.50 -9.37 -7.29
#